data_AF-A0A971Q4K7-F1
#
_entry.id   AF-A0A971Q4K7-F1
#
_cell.length_a   1.000
_cell.length_b   1.000
_cell.length_c   1.000
_cell.angle_alpha   90.00
_cell.angle_beta   90.00
_cell.angle_gamma   90.00
#
_symmetry.space_group_name_H-M   'P 1'
#
loop_
_entity.id
_entity.type
_entity.pdbx_description
1 polymer ?
#
loop_
_entity_poly.entity_id
_entity_poly.type
_entity_poly.pdbx_seq_one_letter_code
_entity_poly.pdbx_strand_id
1 'polypeptide(L)'
;MGQGDADAVFRITNIVNEPVYGCDPRTTLQIAEIAEPSLRVIRESITAIETRQPDQYEQIRFSNFARYEDRETGNIVLLMTGCPGNQGRHEECGVEPHAYRYEIVVPD
;
A
#
# COMPACT_ATOMS: atom_id res chain seq x y z
N MET A 1 -6.36 -33.50 -15.99
CA MET A 1 -5.27 -32.66 -15.46
C MET A 1 -5.96 -31.53 -14.73
N GLY A 2 -5.86 -31.51 -13.40
CA GLY A 2 -6.53 -30.50 -12.60
C GLY A 2 -6.03 -29.11 -12.98
N GLN A 3 -6.95 -28.17 -13.11
CA GLN A 3 -6.67 -26.75 -13.07
C GLN A 3 -5.92 -26.53 -11.75
N GLY A 4 -4.59 -26.35 -11.80
CA GLY A 4 -3.89 -25.80 -10.65
C GLY A 4 -4.40 -24.38 -10.50
N ASP A 5 -4.86 -24.02 -9.30
CA ASP A 5 -5.20 -22.64 -8.99
C ASP A 5 -4.00 -21.77 -9.39
N ALA A 6 -4.22 -20.83 -10.31
CA ALA A 6 -3.15 -19.96 -10.77
C ALA A 6 -2.78 -19.04 -9.61
N ASP A 7 -1.48 -18.92 -9.31
CA ASP A 7 -1.00 -18.03 -8.25
C ASP A 7 -1.54 -16.60 -8.49
N ALA A 8 -2.32 -16.08 -7.54
CA ALA A 8 -2.88 -14.74 -7.64
C ALA A 8 -1.79 -13.66 -7.47
N VAL A 9 -1.82 -12.63 -8.33
CA VAL A 9 -0.85 -11.53 -8.29
C VAL A 9 -1.47 -10.30 -7.66
N PHE A 10 -0.90 -9.82 -6.55
CA PHE A 10 -1.34 -8.61 -5.87
C PHE A 10 -0.34 -7.46 -6.03
N ARG A 11 -0.87 -6.24 -6.18
CA ARG A 11 -0.10 -5.00 -6.24
C ARG A 11 -0.44 -4.09 -5.07
N ILE A 12 0.56 -3.77 -4.27
CA ILE A 12 0.49 -2.71 -3.25
C ILE A 12 1.04 -1.42 -3.85
N THR A 13 0.21 -0.38 -3.95
CA THR A 13 0.57 0.90 -4.56
C THR A 13 -0.41 2.01 -4.16
N ASN A 14 -0.07 3.26 -4.44
CA ASN A 14 -1.01 4.37 -4.39
C ASN A 14 -1.78 4.44 -5.71
N ILE A 15 -3.11 4.36 -5.67
CA ILE A 15 -4.02 4.49 -6.81
C ILE A 15 -4.83 5.78 -6.63
N VAL A 16 -4.79 6.64 -7.63
CA VAL A 16 -5.52 7.93 -7.65
C VAL A 16 -6.45 7.98 -8.86
N ASN A 17 -7.51 8.80 -8.76
CA ASN A 17 -8.51 8.98 -9.81
C ASN A 17 -8.24 10.20 -10.71
N GLU A 18 -7.11 10.88 -10.53
CA GLU A 18 -6.70 12.09 -11.25
C GLU A 18 -5.20 12.08 -11.55
N PRO A 19 -4.71 12.89 -12.52
CA PRO A 19 -3.29 13.00 -12.80
C PRO A 19 -2.48 13.47 -11.58
N VAL A 20 -1.33 12.85 -11.37
CA VAL A 20 -0.40 13.21 -10.28
C VAL A 20 0.53 14.36 -10.67
N TYR A 21 0.93 15.16 -9.68
CA TYR A 21 2.09 16.06 -9.82
C TYR A 21 3.31 15.41 -9.19
N GLY A 22 4.27 15.00 -10.03
CA GLY A 22 5.41 14.21 -9.59
C GLY A 22 4.95 12.86 -9.04
N CYS A 23 4.97 12.72 -7.73
CA CYS A 23 4.53 11.50 -7.05
C CYS A 23 3.31 11.68 -6.15
N ASP A 24 2.77 12.90 -6.00
CA ASP A 24 1.68 13.21 -5.09
C ASP A 24 0.30 13.21 -5.80
N PRO A 25 -0.79 12.86 -5.07
CA PRO A 25 -0.83 12.50 -3.65
C PRO A 25 -0.51 11.02 -3.38
N ARG A 26 0.12 10.75 -2.22
CA ARG A 26 0.33 9.37 -1.69
C ARG A 26 -0.23 9.21 -0.28
N THR A 27 -1.32 9.89 -0.02
CA THR A 27 -2.00 9.91 1.28
C THR A 27 -2.87 8.68 1.53
N THR A 28 -3.01 7.79 0.53
CA THR A 28 -3.68 6.49 0.68
C THR A 28 -2.83 5.40 0.05
N LEU A 29 -2.54 4.33 0.79
CA LEU A 29 -1.94 3.11 0.24
C LEU A 29 -3.04 2.08 0.02
N GLN A 30 -3.04 1.43 -1.14
CA GLN A 30 -3.98 0.37 -1.47
C GLN A 30 -3.27 -0.94 -1.84
N ILE A 31 -4.01 -2.03 -1.75
CA ILE A 31 -3.72 -3.32 -2.38
C ILE A 31 -4.83 -3.64 -3.39
N ALA A 32 -4.47 -4.26 -4.50
CA ALA A 32 -5.43 -4.75 -5.49
C ALA A 32 -4.88 -6.00 -6.20
N GLU A 33 -5.79 -6.85 -6.64
CA GLU A 33 -5.49 -8.02 -7.47
C GLU A 33 -5.25 -7.60 -8.93
N ILE A 34 -4.40 -8.35 -9.61
CA ILE A 34 -3.99 -8.13 -10.99
C ILE A 34 -4.57 -9.24 -11.87
N ALA A 35 -5.39 -8.86 -12.85
CA ALA A 35 -5.97 -9.77 -13.82
C ALA A 35 -4.93 -10.22 -14.86
N GLU A 36 -4.59 -11.51 -14.85
CA GLU A 36 -3.73 -12.13 -15.85
C GLU A 36 -4.52 -12.60 -17.08
N PRO A 37 -3.94 -12.54 -18.30
CA PRO A 37 -2.59 -12.06 -18.63
C PRO A 37 -2.52 -10.54 -18.86
N SER A 38 -3.62 -9.81 -18.65
CA SER A 38 -3.71 -8.40 -19.02
C SER A 38 -2.82 -7.47 -18.20
N LEU A 39 -2.37 -7.93 -17.02
CA LEU A 39 -1.62 -7.16 -16.02
C LEU A 39 -2.32 -5.86 -15.60
N ARG A 40 -3.65 -5.89 -15.60
CA ARG A 40 -4.50 -4.75 -15.18
C ARG A 40 -5.01 -4.98 -13.77
N VAL A 41 -5.18 -3.89 -13.03
CA VAL A 41 -5.86 -3.91 -11.73
C VAL A 41 -7.33 -4.29 -11.91
N ILE A 42 -7.81 -5.25 -11.11
CA ILE A 42 -9.24 -5.53 -10.95
C ILE A 42 -9.83 -4.43 -10.08
N ARG A 43 -10.65 -3.56 -10.66
CA ARG A 43 -11.13 -2.33 -10.00
C ARG A 43 -11.86 -2.63 -8.69
N GLU A 44 -12.63 -3.71 -8.66
CA GLU A 44 -13.47 -4.12 -7.54
C GLU A 44 -12.66 -4.71 -6.38
N SER A 45 -11.40 -5.12 -6.64
CA SER A 45 -10.49 -5.66 -5.62
C SER A 45 -9.73 -4.59 -4.84
N ILE A 46 -9.79 -3.32 -5.27
CA ILE A 46 -9.02 -2.23 -4.66
C ILE A 46 -9.46 -2.04 -3.21
N THR A 47 -8.55 -2.30 -2.28
CA THR A 47 -8.77 -2.17 -0.84
C THR A 47 -7.73 -1.24 -0.23
N ALA A 48 -8.17 -0.29 0.60
CA ALA A 48 -7.26 0.61 1.30
C ALA A 48 -6.57 -0.12 2.46
N ILE A 49 -5.24 0.01 2.55
CA ILE A 49 -4.43 -0.43 3.69
C ILE A 49 -4.35 0.67 4.74
N GLU A 50 -4.08 1.90 4.28
CA GLU A 50 -3.95 3.08 5.14
C GLU A 50 -4.43 4.32 4.37
N THR A 51 -5.09 5.25 5.06
CA THR A 51 -5.52 6.55 4.54
C THR A 51 -5.24 7.63 5.56
N ARG A 52 -4.72 8.77 5.08
CA ARG A 52 -4.40 9.94 5.90
C ARG A 52 -5.60 10.34 6.75
N GLN A 53 -5.39 10.43 8.06
CA GLN A 53 -6.38 10.92 9.02
C GLN A 53 -6.38 12.46 9.07
N PRO A 54 -7.49 13.11 9.45
CA PRO A 54 -7.62 14.57 9.44
C PRO A 54 -6.57 15.34 10.28
N ASP A 55 -6.03 14.70 11.31
CA ASP A 55 -5.04 15.25 12.25
C ASP A 55 -3.59 15.02 11.79
N GLN A 56 -3.37 14.22 10.75
CA GLN A 56 -2.04 13.96 10.20
C GLN A 56 -1.57 15.06 9.25
N TYR A 57 -0.25 15.21 9.14
CA TYR A 57 0.38 16.14 8.22
C TYR A 57 -0.19 16.04 6.79
N GLU A 58 -0.50 17.18 6.19
CA GLU A 58 -1.28 17.24 4.95
C GLU A 58 -0.59 16.50 3.79
N GLN A 59 0.75 16.50 3.72
CA GLN A 59 1.51 15.84 2.65
C GLN A 59 2.14 14.52 3.10
N ILE A 60 1.63 13.89 4.17
CA ILE A 60 2.12 12.58 4.59
C ILE A 60 1.97 11.57 3.44
N ARG A 61 3.04 10.82 3.17
CA ARG A 61 3.10 9.80 2.12
C ARG A 61 3.21 8.41 2.73
N PHE A 62 2.38 7.50 2.25
CA PHE A 62 2.46 6.06 2.52
C PHE A 62 2.97 5.35 1.27
N SER A 63 4.28 5.42 1.02
CA SER A 63 4.88 4.88 -0.21
C SER A 63 6.19 4.13 -0.03
N ASN A 64 6.77 4.21 1.16
CA ASN A 64 8.04 3.58 1.49
C ASN A 64 7.74 2.55 2.57
N PHE A 65 7.64 1.29 2.16
CA PHE A 65 7.27 0.18 3.03
C PHE A 65 8.12 -1.04 2.73
N ALA A 66 8.34 -1.85 3.76
CA ALA A 66 8.85 -3.20 3.62
C ALA A 66 7.67 -4.17 3.65
N ARG A 67 7.82 -5.31 2.97
CA ARG A 67 6.82 -6.37 2.96
C ARG A 67 7.48 -7.73 2.85
N TYR A 68 6.86 -8.74 3.44
CA TYR A 68 7.21 -10.14 3.28
C TYR A 68 5.97 -11.01 3.45
N GLU A 69 6.05 -12.24 2.98
CA GLU A 69 5.03 -13.26 3.22
C GLU A 69 5.42 -14.06 4.46
N ASP A 70 4.51 -14.15 5.42
CA ASP A 70 4.68 -14.94 6.61
C ASP A 70 4.52 -16.44 6.27
N ARG A 71 5.51 -17.26 6.63
CA ARG A 71 5.57 -18.67 6.21
C ARG A 71 4.61 -19.58 6.97
N GLU A 72 4.17 -19.17 8.16
CA GLU A 72 3.26 -19.99 8.98
C GLU A 72 1.81 -19.73 8.58
N THR A 73 1.50 -18.49 8.22
CA THR A 73 0.12 -18.04 7.93
C THR A 73 -0.18 -17.83 6.44
N GLY A 74 0.83 -17.61 5.60
CA GLY A 74 0.66 -17.15 4.21
C GLY A 74 0.27 -15.67 4.08
N ASN A 75 0.12 -14.95 5.19
CA ASN A 75 -0.31 -13.56 5.17
C ASN A 75 0.80 -12.63 4.66
N ILE A 76 0.39 -11.55 3.99
CA ILE A 76 1.31 -10.47 3.63
C ILE A 76 1.49 -9.59 4.86
N VAL A 77 2.71 -9.55 5.39
CA VAL A 77 3.09 -8.61 6.46
C VAL A 77 3.70 -7.37 5.83
N LEU A 78 3.15 -6.20 6.17
CA LEU A 78 3.61 -4.91 5.69
C LEU A 78 4.03 -4.00 6.86
N LEU A 79 5.23 -3.44 6.76
CA LEU A 79 5.77 -2.47 7.71
C LEU A 79 5.77 -1.09 7.06
N MET A 80 4.95 -0.17 7.58
CA MET A 80 4.74 1.16 7.02
C MET A 80 5.22 2.25 7.98
N THR A 81 5.87 3.26 7.43
CA THR A 81 6.20 4.50 8.13
C THR A 81 5.69 5.67 7.30
N GLY A 82 5.06 6.65 7.96
CA GLY A 82 4.69 7.90 7.30
C GLY A 82 5.93 8.65 6.81
N CYS A 83 5.91 9.15 5.58
CA CYS A 83 6.99 9.97 5.03
C CYS A 83 6.52 11.43 4.90
N PRO A 84 7.27 12.42 5.41
CA PRO A 84 6.94 13.86 5.27
C PRO A 84 7.17 14.38 3.84
N GLY A 85 7.51 13.50 2.90
CA GLY A 85 7.64 13.84 1.50
C GLY A 85 8.78 14.82 1.23
N ASN A 86 8.45 15.95 0.58
CA ASN A 86 9.45 16.94 0.17
C ASN A 86 10.02 17.75 1.34
N GLN A 87 9.37 17.77 2.50
CA GLN A 87 9.92 18.45 3.69
C GLN A 87 11.17 17.75 4.24
N GLY A 88 11.34 16.45 3.95
CA GLY A 88 12.36 15.64 4.60
C GLY A 88 12.02 15.39 6.08
N ARG A 89 12.69 14.40 6.68
CA ARG A 89 12.43 14.03 8.07
C ARG A 89 13.25 14.89 9.04
N HIS A 90 12.56 15.59 9.93
CA HIS A 90 13.12 16.35 11.04
C HIS A 90 12.09 16.49 12.17
N GLU A 91 12.48 17.04 13.32
CA GLU A 91 11.67 17.09 14.56
C GLU A 91 10.33 17.83 14.42
N GLU A 92 10.21 18.72 13.44
CA GLU A 92 9.04 19.58 13.23
C GLU A 92 8.28 19.27 11.93
N CYS A 93 8.61 18.18 11.22
CA CYS A 93 8.02 17.85 9.92
C CYS A 93 6.55 17.36 9.99
N GLY A 94 5.95 17.35 11.18
CA GLY A 94 4.56 16.94 11.40
C GLY A 94 4.26 15.46 11.20
N VAL A 95 5.29 14.63 10.96
CA VAL A 95 5.14 13.18 10.77
C VAL A 95 5.92 12.43 11.83
N GLU A 96 5.18 11.77 12.73
CA GLU A 96 5.76 10.94 13.78
C GLU A 96 6.65 9.83 13.20
N PRO A 97 7.77 9.48 13.88
CA PRO A 97 8.70 8.49 13.38
C PRO A 97 8.26 7.04 13.58
N HIS A 98 6.96 6.80 13.80
CA HIS A 98 6.40 5.48 14.07
C HIS A 98 6.47 4.55 12.84
N ALA A 99 6.61 3.26 13.12
CA ALA A 99 6.42 2.20 12.15
C ALA A 99 5.26 1.31 12.59
N TYR A 100 4.29 1.10 11.71
CA TYR A 100 3.10 0.30 11.95
C TYR A 100 3.20 -1.03 11.19
N ARG A 101 2.77 -2.11 11.83
CA ARG A 101 2.67 -3.45 11.23
C ARG A 101 1.23 -3.71 10.81
N TYR A 102 1.05 -4.00 9.53
CA TYR A 102 -0.19 -4.47 8.94
C TYR A 102 -0.06 -5.95 8.61
N GLU A 103 -1.11 -6.70 8.88
CA GLU A 103 -1.24 -8.09 8.46
C GLU A 103 -2.41 -8.19 7.50
N ILE A 104 -2.11 -8.53 6.25
CA ILE A 104 -3.06 -8.53 5.16
C ILE A 104 -3.34 -9.99 4.80
N VAL A 105 -4.58 -10.39 5.02
CA VAL A 105 -5.12 -11.69 4.61
C VAL A 105 -5.65 -11.54 3.19
N VAL A 106 -5.19 -12.39 2.28
CA VAL A 106 -5.69 -12.46 0.90
C VAL A 106 -6.60 -13.67 0.75
N PRO A 107 -7.58 -13.65 -0.19
CA PRO A 107 -8.37 -14.84 -0.51
C PRO A 107 -7.49 -15.98 -1.02
N ASP A 108 -7.96 -17.22 -0.80
CA ASP A 108 -7.40 -18.44 -1.39
C ASP A 108 -7.57 -18.45 -2.93
#